data_AF-A0A3M5J2M0-F1
#
_entry.id   AF-A0A3M5J2M0-F1
#
_cell.length_a   1.000
_cell.length_b   1.000
_cell.length_c   1.000
_cell.angle_alpha   90.00
_cell.angle_beta   90.00
_cell.angle_gamma   90.00
#
_symmetry.space_group_name_H-M   'P 1'
#
loop_
_entity.id
_entity.type
_entity.pdbx_description
1 polymer ?
#
loop_
_entity_poly.entity_id
_entity_poly.type
_entity_poly.pdbx_seq_one_letter_code
_entity_poly.pdbx_strand_id
1 'polypeptide(L)'
;MGTMLRNLKTLIAPTLRVRFSTSCARAIILPSPTRPPRITMSLPTPLTQHIVHRPQRIALLQHIAEQGSITSAAKSAGLSYKAAWDAIDELNNLAQKPLVERSVGGRGGGGAKLSLEGERVLRLYQRVQALQAQVLEAAEDSSDLDLLNRLTLRTSARNQLLGRIVSITRQGHNDQVRLQLAGEVFIEAQVTHDSTLRLELENGTEVVALIKAGWLELHADNSEETNGNNCLIGRIDNVTDAEDGPSEVRITLPGGQTLCALATPEHLHARQLKSGATVQARFAASLVLLGIPM
;
A
#
# COMPACT_ATOMS: atom_id res chain seq x y z
N MET A 1 -75.80 -44.12 11.74
CA MET A 1 -74.81 -43.97 12.83
C MET A 1 -73.57 -44.75 12.39
N GLY A 2 -72.57 -44.18 11.70
CA GLY A 2 -71.85 -42.94 11.96
C GLY A 2 -70.38 -43.28 12.30
N THR A 3 -69.62 -43.95 11.42
CA THR A 3 -68.50 -43.39 10.57
C THR A 3 -67.46 -42.55 11.33
N MET A 4 -66.15 -42.62 11.11
CA MET A 4 -65.19 -43.50 10.42
C MET A 4 -63.84 -42.73 10.48
N LEU A 5 -62.71 -43.42 10.78
CA LEU A 5 -61.40 -43.35 10.08
C LEU A 5 -60.64 -41.98 10.08
N ARG A 6 -59.30 -41.88 10.10
CA ARG A 6 -58.23 -42.77 9.62
C ARG A 6 -56.84 -42.18 10.00
N ASN A 7 -55.90 -43.06 10.38
CA ASN A 7 -54.50 -43.19 9.90
C ASN A 7 -53.47 -42.04 10.04
N LEU A 8 -52.17 -42.24 10.30
CA LEU A 8 -51.20 -43.33 10.08
C LEU A 8 -50.03 -43.09 11.11
N LYS A 9 -49.71 -43.94 12.11
CA LYS A 9 -48.68 -45.03 12.13
C LYS A 9 -47.49 -44.77 11.19
N THR A 10 -46.20 -44.93 11.56
CA THR A 10 -45.46 -46.09 12.14
C THR A 10 -43.95 -45.74 11.97
N LEU A 11 -42.90 -46.27 12.64
CA LEU A 11 -42.66 -47.16 13.77
C LEU A 11 -41.12 -47.13 14.01
N ILE A 12 -40.67 -47.38 15.24
CA ILE A 12 -39.27 -47.53 15.66
C ILE A 12 -39.04 -49.00 16.10
N ALA A 13 -37.78 -49.47 15.93
CA ALA A 13 -37.09 -50.66 16.50
C ALA A 13 -37.25 -52.04 15.79
N PRO A 14 -36.40 -53.08 16.04
CA PRO A 14 -35.15 -53.17 16.86
C PRO A 14 -33.94 -53.94 16.23
N THR A 15 -32.77 -53.72 16.84
CA THR A 15 -31.63 -54.62 17.21
C THR A 15 -31.30 -55.92 16.43
N LEU A 16 -30.04 -56.05 15.96
CA LEU A 16 -29.36 -57.36 15.81
C LEU A 16 -27.86 -57.30 16.20
N ARG A 17 -27.46 -58.25 17.06
CA ARG A 17 -26.10 -58.52 17.58
C ARG A 17 -25.11 -58.89 16.48
N VAL A 18 -23.84 -58.50 16.62
CA VAL A 18 -22.70 -59.26 16.07
C VAL A 18 -21.57 -59.34 17.10
N ARG A 19 -21.06 -60.56 17.28
CA ARG A 19 -20.02 -61.00 18.21
C ARG A 19 -18.63 -60.54 17.76
N PHE A 20 -17.76 -60.27 18.74
CA PHE A 20 -16.32 -60.15 18.54
C PHE A 20 -15.72 -61.51 18.15
N SER A 21 -14.98 -61.53 17.04
CA SER A 21 -14.07 -62.62 16.64
C SER A 21 -12.74 -62.00 16.23
N THR A 22 -11.70 -62.34 16.99
CA THR A 22 -10.29 -62.07 16.77
C THR A 22 -9.79 -62.67 15.45
N SER A 23 -9.29 -61.87 14.51
CA SER A 23 -8.23 -62.26 13.56
C SER A 23 -7.77 -61.09 12.68
N CYS A 24 -6.45 -61.01 12.48
CA CYS A 24 -5.69 -60.18 11.53
C CYS A 24 -5.62 -58.66 11.78
N ALA A 25 -4.57 -58.27 12.51
CA ALA A 25 -3.97 -56.95 12.40
C ALA A 25 -3.45 -56.73 10.97
N ARG A 26 -4.13 -55.87 10.21
CA ARG A 26 -3.61 -55.31 8.96
C ARG A 26 -3.37 -53.82 9.22
N ALA A 27 -2.11 -53.44 9.36
CA ALA A 27 -1.74 -52.03 9.49
C ALA A 27 -2.21 -51.29 8.23
N ILE A 28 -3.23 -50.44 8.38
CA ILE A 28 -3.63 -49.49 7.34
C ILE A 28 -2.58 -48.40 7.35
N ILE A 29 -1.67 -48.44 6.38
CA ILE A 29 -0.73 -47.35 6.12
C ILE A 29 -1.57 -46.20 5.57
N LEU A 30 -1.85 -45.20 6.42
CA LEU A 30 -2.42 -43.93 5.98
C LEU A 30 -1.38 -43.24 5.08
N PRO A 31 -1.73 -42.83 3.85
CA PRO A 31 -0.81 -42.05 3.03
C PRO A 31 -0.53 -40.72 3.76
N SER A 32 0.76 -40.42 3.97
CA SER A 32 1.21 -39.15 4.52
C SER A 32 0.68 -37.99 3.66
N PRO A 33 0.24 -36.86 4.25
CA PRO A 33 -0.24 -35.72 3.47
C PRO A 33 0.86 -35.25 2.53
N THR A 34 0.61 -35.37 1.22
CA THR A 34 1.51 -34.88 0.18
C THR A 34 1.66 -33.38 0.36
N ARG A 35 2.87 -32.95 0.74
CA ARG A 35 3.26 -31.54 0.83
C ARG A 35 2.93 -30.86 -0.51
N PRO A 36 2.21 -29.72 -0.53
CA PRO A 36 1.95 -29.03 -1.78
C PRO A 36 3.28 -28.64 -2.44
N PRO A 37 3.36 -28.65 -3.78
CA PRO A 37 4.59 -28.32 -4.48
C PRO A 37 5.07 -26.92 -4.05
N ARG A 38 6.36 -26.80 -3.73
CA ARG A 38 7.00 -25.49 -3.53
C ARG A 38 6.86 -24.71 -4.82
N ILE A 39 5.99 -23.71 -4.82
CA ILE A 39 5.95 -22.70 -5.87
C ILE A 39 7.21 -21.86 -5.68
N THR A 40 8.25 -22.15 -6.45
CA THR A 40 9.40 -21.27 -6.58
C THR A 40 8.91 -20.02 -7.29
N MET A 41 8.61 -18.98 -6.53
CA MET A 41 8.15 -17.71 -7.08
C MET A 41 9.31 -16.95 -7.73
N SER A 42 9.60 -17.25 -8.99
CA SER A 42 10.10 -16.19 -9.88
C SER A 42 8.85 -15.48 -10.42
N LEU A 43 8.45 -14.38 -9.78
CA LEU A 43 7.41 -13.52 -10.34
C LEU A 43 8.02 -12.75 -11.52
N PRO A 44 7.63 -13.01 -12.78
CA PRO A 44 7.82 -12.01 -13.83
C PRO A 44 7.12 -10.71 -13.39
N THR A 45 7.60 -9.57 -13.88
CA THR A 45 7.07 -8.22 -13.57
C THR A 45 5.55 -8.29 -13.44
N PRO A 46 4.98 -8.03 -12.26
CA PRO A 46 3.60 -8.40 -12.05
C PRO A 46 2.74 -7.55 -12.98
N LEU A 47 1.86 -8.19 -13.77
CA LEU A 47 0.77 -7.51 -14.49
C LEU A 47 0.03 -6.54 -13.55
N THR A 48 0.03 -6.83 -12.25
CA THR A 48 -0.39 -5.97 -11.16
C THR A 48 0.25 -4.57 -11.19
N GLN A 49 1.57 -4.42 -11.41
CA GLN A 49 2.20 -3.09 -11.53
C GLN A 49 1.64 -2.31 -12.74
N HIS A 50 1.47 -2.96 -13.89
CA HIS A 50 0.94 -2.27 -15.08
C HIS A 50 -0.56 -1.94 -14.97
N ILE A 51 -1.35 -2.78 -14.31
CA ILE A 51 -2.79 -2.57 -14.13
C ILE A 51 -3.07 -1.56 -13.01
N VAL A 52 -2.30 -1.59 -11.92
CA VAL A 52 -2.39 -0.63 -10.79
C VAL A 52 -2.01 0.79 -11.24
N HIS A 53 -1.12 0.95 -12.22
CA HIS A 53 -0.73 2.27 -12.69
C HIS A 53 -1.83 2.99 -13.51
N ARG A 54 -2.86 2.28 -14.02
CA ARG A 54 -3.99 2.88 -14.77
C ARG A 54 -5.32 2.17 -14.46
N PRO A 55 -5.86 2.29 -13.23
CA PRO A 55 -7.07 1.59 -12.80
C PRO A 55 -8.32 1.98 -13.62
N GLN A 56 -8.30 3.19 -14.16
CA GLN A 56 -9.37 3.76 -15.00
C GLN A 56 -9.63 2.93 -16.27
N ARG A 57 -8.67 2.14 -16.77
CA ARG A 57 -8.84 1.31 -17.97
C ARG A 57 -9.72 0.09 -17.72
N ILE A 58 -9.51 -0.59 -16.61
CA ILE A 58 -10.33 -1.74 -16.25
C ILE A 58 -11.72 -1.27 -15.81
N ALA A 59 -11.80 -0.14 -15.09
CA ALA A 59 -13.08 0.51 -14.78
C ALA A 59 -13.87 0.85 -16.06
N LEU A 60 -13.18 1.36 -17.10
CA LEU A 60 -13.80 1.62 -18.40
C LEU A 60 -14.35 0.34 -19.05
N LEU A 61 -13.59 -0.77 -19.07
CA LEU A 61 -14.09 -2.05 -19.60
C LEU A 61 -15.30 -2.56 -18.82
N GLN A 62 -15.28 -2.42 -17.49
CA GLN A 62 -16.38 -2.83 -16.62
C GLN A 62 -17.66 -2.02 -16.90
N HIS A 63 -17.56 -0.71 -16.98
CA HIS A 63 -18.71 0.13 -17.31
C HIS A 63 -19.21 -0.07 -18.74
N ILE A 64 -18.34 -0.40 -19.71
CA ILE A 64 -18.78 -0.78 -21.06
C ILE A 64 -19.59 -2.08 -21.01
N ALA A 65 -19.17 -3.06 -20.22
CA ALA A 65 -19.90 -4.33 -20.04
C ALA A 65 -21.29 -4.10 -19.43
N GLU A 66 -21.40 -3.19 -18.46
CA GLU A 66 -22.65 -2.88 -17.74
C GLU A 66 -23.60 -2.02 -18.58
N GLN A 67 -23.09 -1.03 -19.30
CA GLN A 67 -23.88 0.07 -19.86
C GLN A 67 -24.03 0.02 -21.38
N GLY A 68 -23.22 -0.77 -22.08
CA GLY A 68 -23.30 -0.95 -23.53
C GLY A 68 -22.92 0.30 -24.36
N SER A 69 -22.34 1.33 -23.72
CA SER A 69 -22.02 2.62 -24.36
C SER A 69 -20.69 3.18 -23.85
N ILE A 70 -19.82 3.58 -24.78
CA ILE A 70 -18.53 4.23 -24.46
C ILE A 70 -18.76 5.58 -23.78
N THR A 71 -19.78 6.34 -24.21
CA THR A 71 -20.05 7.67 -23.67
C THR A 71 -20.49 7.61 -22.21
N SER A 72 -21.38 6.66 -21.88
CA SER A 72 -21.83 6.46 -20.50
C SER A 72 -20.68 5.90 -19.64
N ALA A 73 -19.95 4.92 -20.17
CA ALA A 73 -18.83 4.30 -19.46
C ALA A 73 -17.70 5.29 -19.16
N ALA A 74 -17.39 6.20 -20.09
CA ALA A 74 -16.42 7.27 -19.88
C ALA A 74 -16.79 8.16 -18.70
N LYS A 75 -18.07 8.57 -18.61
CA LYS A 75 -18.57 9.39 -17.50
C LYS A 75 -18.45 8.66 -16.17
N SER A 76 -18.87 7.39 -16.12
CA SER A 76 -18.78 6.57 -14.90
C SER A 76 -17.33 6.30 -14.47
N ALA A 77 -16.41 6.16 -15.43
CA ALA A 77 -14.97 5.99 -15.18
C ALA A 77 -14.24 7.30 -14.86
N GLY A 78 -14.91 8.46 -14.86
CA GLY A 78 -14.29 9.78 -14.64
C GLY A 78 -13.38 10.25 -15.78
N LEU A 79 -13.58 9.74 -16.99
CA LEU A 79 -12.77 10.04 -18.18
C LEU A 79 -13.49 10.99 -19.13
N SER A 80 -12.72 11.85 -19.81
CA SER A 80 -13.24 12.55 -20.98
C SER A 80 -13.55 11.53 -22.08
N TYR A 81 -14.52 11.84 -22.95
CA TYR A 81 -14.86 10.97 -24.07
C TYR A 81 -13.61 10.62 -24.91
N LYS A 82 -12.79 11.62 -25.24
CA LYS A 82 -11.53 11.40 -25.97
C LYS A 82 -10.57 10.47 -25.22
N ALA A 83 -10.37 10.68 -23.91
CA ALA A 83 -9.49 9.83 -23.11
C ALA A 83 -10.00 8.37 -23.02
N ALA A 84 -11.32 8.17 -22.98
CA ALA A 84 -11.90 6.83 -23.03
C ALA A 84 -11.65 6.15 -24.39
N TRP A 85 -11.72 6.91 -25.49
CA TRP A 85 -11.38 6.40 -26.82
C TRP A 85 -9.91 6.03 -26.95
N ASP A 86 -9.00 6.93 -26.55
CA ASP A 86 -7.56 6.67 -26.56
C ASP A 86 -7.22 5.42 -25.72
N ALA A 87 -7.88 5.26 -24.56
CA ALA A 87 -7.71 4.09 -23.70
C ALA A 87 -8.20 2.78 -24.34
N ILE A 88 -9.35 2.80 -25.03
CA ILE A 88 -9.89 1.62 -25.74
C ILE A 88 -8.98 1.22 -26.89
N ASP A 89 -8.54 2.18 -27.69
CA ASP A 89 -7.67 1.90 -28.84
C ASP A 89 -6.32 1.32 -28.37
N GLU A 90 -5.75 1.88 -27.29
CA GLU A 90 -4.55 1.31 -26.69
C GLU A 90 -4.77 -0.11 -26.15
N LEU A 91 -5.87 -0.36 -25.45
CA LEU A 91 -6.22 -1.69 -24.93
C LEU A 91 -6.38 -2.72 -26.07
N ASN A 92 -7.00 -2.32 -27.18
CA ASN A 92 -7.14 -3.16 -28.35
C ASN A 92 -5.79 -3.43 -29.04
N ASN A 93 -4.91 -2.43 -29.12
CA ASN A 93 -3.58 -2.57 -29.72
C ASN A 93 -2.64 -3.46 -28.90
N LEU A 94 -2.81 -3.46 -27.58
CA LEU A 94 -2.05 -4.34 -26.67
C LEU A 94 -2.51 -5.80 -26.72
N ALA A 95 -3.73 -6.06 -27.21
CA ALA A 95 -4.29 -7.38 -27.28
C ALA A 95 -4.16 -7.97 -28.70
N GLN A 96 -3.95 -9.28 -28.79
CA GLN A 96 -3.94 -9.98 -30.09
C GLN A 96 -5.30 -9.95 -30.79
N LYS A 97 -6.37 -9.71 -30.03
CA LYS A 97 -7.75 -9.55 -30.49
C LYS A 97 -8.37 -8.35 -29.77
N PRO A 98 -9.25 -7.58 -30.42
CA PRO A 98 -9.87 -6.42 -29.78
C PRO A 98 -10.62 -6.86 -28.52
N LEU A 99 -10.47 -6.08 -27.44
CA LEU A 99 -11.17 -6.29 -26.17
C LEU A 99 -12.56 -5.65 -26.18
N VAL A 100 -12.77 -4.63 -27.01
CA VAL A 100 -14.06 -3.94 -27.17
C VAL A 100 -14.51 -4.02 -28.63
N GLU A 101 -15.72 -4.54 -28.84
CA GLU A 101 -16.42 -4.54 -30.11
C GLU A 101 -17.40 -3.36 -30.18
N ARG A 102 -17.45 -2.71 -31.34
CA ARG A 102 -18.36 -1.60 -31.61
C ARG A 102 -19.54 -2.11 -32.42
N SER A 103 -20.76 -1.75 -32.04
CA SER A 103 -21.92 -1.90 -32.91
C SER A 103 -22.15 -0.60 -33.67
N VAL A 104 -22.08 -0.65 -34.99
CA VAL A 104 -22.45 0.48 -35.84
C VAL A 104 -23.96 0.65 -35.76
N GLY A 105 -24.42 1.73 -35.11
CA GLY A 105 -25.83 2.02 -34.92
C GLY A 105 -26.24 3.30 -35.65
N GLY A 106 -27.34 3.22 -36.42
CA GLY A 106 -27.97 4.33 -37.14
C GLY A 106 -28.60 5.39 -36.21
N ARG A 107 -29.80 5.90 -36.52
CA ARG A 107 -30.43 7.10 -35.87
C ARG A 107 -30.49 7.13 -34.32
N GLY A 108 -30.16 6.06 -33.62
CA GLY A 108 -30.07 5.99 -32.14
C GLY A 108 -28.66 5.91 -31.55
N GLY A 109 -27.60 5.98 -32.37
CA GLY A 109 -26.20 5.90 -31.92
C GLY A 109 -25.63 4.48 -31.89
N GLY A 110 -24.32 4.37 -32.13
CA GLY A 110 -23.57 3.12 -32.01
C GLY A 110 -23.34 2.70 -30.56
N GLY A 111 -23.30 1.39 -30.32
CA GLY A 111 -23.05 0.81 -29.01
C GLY A 111 -21.64 0.25 -28.90
N ALA A 112 -21.24 -0.13 -27.69
CA ALA A 112 -20.01 -0.86 -27.45
C ALA A 112 -20.26 -2.00 -26.48
N LYS A 113 -19.67 -3.15 -26.77
CA LYS A 113 -19.72 -4.34 -25.94
C LYS A 113 -18.32 -4.90 -25.81
N LEU A 114 -18.06 -5.64 -24.74
CA LEU A 114 -16.82 -6.39 -24.67
C LEU A 114 -16.84 -7.52 -25.70
N SER A 115 -15.67 -7.82 -26.26
CA SER A 115 -15.48 -9.08 -26.98
C SER A 115 -15.37 -10.24 -25.98
N LEU A 116 -15.36 -11.46 -26.48
CA LEU A 116 -15.11 -12.65 -25.66
C LEU A 116 -13.76 -12.54 -24.91
N GLU A 117 -12.75 -11.98 -25.56
CA GLU A 117 -11.44 -11.71 -24.98
C GLU A 117 -11.50 -10.61 -23.92
N GLY A 118 -12.27 -9.54 -24.16
CA GLY A 118 -12.53 -8.49 -23.17
C GLY A 118 -13.19 -9.03 -21.90
N GLU A 119 -14.20 -9.89 -22.05
CA GLU A 119 -14.86 -10.55 -20.92
C GLU A 119 -13.91 -11.48 -20.14
N ARG A 120 -13.02 -12.20 -20.84
CA ARG A 120 -12.00 -13.05 -20.18
C ARG A 120 -11.03 -12.21 -19.36
N VAL A 121 -10.57 -11.08 -19.88
CA VAL A 121 -9.69 -10.15 -19.16
C VAL A 121 -10.39 -9.61 -17.92
N LEU A 122 -11.64 -9.16 -18.05
CA LEU A 122 -12.41 -8.64 -16.92
C LEU A 122 -12.63 -9.70 -15.83
N ARG A 123 -12.97 -10.94 -16.22
CA ARG A 123 -13.13 -12.07 -15.30
C ARG A 123 -11.83 -12.43 -14.58
N LEU A 124 -10.71 -12.44 -15.31
CA LEU A 124 -9.39 -12.69 -14.72
C LEU A 124 -9.06 -11.60 -13.68
N TYR A 125 -9.29 -10.33 -14.03
CA TYR A 125 -9.07 -9.22 -13.11
C TYR A 125 -9.91 -9.32 -11.83
N GLN A 126 -11.21 -9.62 -11.96
CA GLN A 126 -12.10 -9.84 -10.81
C GLN A 126 -11.61 -11.00 -9.93
N ARG A 127 -11.11 -12.08 -10.54
CA ARG A 127 -10.55 -13.22 -9.80
C ARG A 127 -9.26 -12.84 -9.06
N VAL A 128 -8.41 -12.03 -9.68
CA VAL A 128 -7.19 -11.51 -9.03
C VAL A 128 -7.55 -10.62 -7.84
N GLN A 129 -8.52 -9.71 -7.99
CA GLN A 129 -8.98 -8.86 -6.88
C GLN A 129 -9.56 -9.69 -5.73
N ALA A 130 -10.37 -10.70 -6.02
CA ALA A 130 -10.93 -11.58 -4.98
C ALA A 130 -9.83 -12.34 -4.22
N LEU A 131 -8.80 -12.82 -4.92
CA LEU A 131 -7.66 -13.46 -4.28
C LEU A 131 -6.85 -12.48 -3.43
N GLN A 132 -6.66 -11.23 -3.89
CA GLN A 132 -6.00 -10.19 -3.10
C GLN A 132 -6.79 -9.87 -1.83
N ALA A 133 -8.10 -9.72 -1.93
CA ALA A 133 -8.98 -9.50 -0.78
C ALA A 133 -8.90 -10.67 0.22
N GLN A 134 -8.90 -11.91 -0.26
CA GLN A 134 -8.75 -13.09 0.59
C GLN A 134 -7.38 -13.16 1.28
N VAL A 135 -6.30 -12.76 0.61
CA VAL A 135 -4.96 -12.67 1.22
C VAL A 135 -4.93 -11.59 2.30
N LEU A 136 -5.59 -10.46 2.06
CA LEU A 136 -5.68 -9.36 3.02
C LEU A 136 -6.53 -9.73 4.24
N GLU A 137 -7.67 -10.40 4.03
CA GLU A 137 -8.53 -10.91 5.11
C GLU A 137 -7.87 -12.04 5.93
N ALA A 138 -7.03 -12.85 5.28
CA ALA A 138 -6.29 -13.94 5.93
C ALA A 138 -5.00 -13.47 6.64
N ALA A 139 -4.58 -12.22 6.43
CA ALA A 139 -3.49 -11.64 7.21
C ALA A 139 -4.02 -11.34 8.62
N GLU A 140 -3.71 -12.24 9.55
CA GLU A 140 -4.22 -12.22 10.92
C GLU A 140 -3.73 -11.01 11.73
N ASP A 141 -2.61 -10.39 11.33
CA ASP A 141 -2.02 -9.22 12.00
C ASP A 141 -1.98 -7.99 11.07
N SER A 142 -2.81 -6.99 11.35
CA SER A 142 -2.82 -5.72 10.62
C SER A 142 -1.45 -5.02 10.63
N SER A 143 -0.65 -5.25 11.68
CA SER A 143 0.69 -4.69 11.82
C SER A 143 1.68 -5.15 10.75
N ASP A 144 1.54 -6.39 10.24
CA ASP A 144 2.40 -6.93 9.20
C ASP A 144 2.07 -6.32 7.84
N LEU A 145 0.78 -6.07 7.58
CA LEU A 145 0.31 -5.34 6.40
C LEU A 145 0.78 -3.88 6.44
N ASP A 146 0.65 -3.22 7.60
CA ASP A 146 1.17 -1.86 7.79
C ASP A 146 2.69 -1.81 7.58
N LEU A 147 3.42 -2.86 8.00
CA LEU A 147 4.85 -2.98 7.74
C LEU A 147 5.15 -3.14 6.24
N LEU A 148 4.43 -4.01 5.53
CA LEU A 148 4.58 -4.19 4.09
C LEU A 148 4.29 -2.89 3.32
N ASN A 149 3.21 -2.20 3.67
CA ASN A 149 2.84 -0.91 3.11
C ASN A 149 3.96 0.13 3.28
N ARG A 150 4.53 0.24 4.49
CA ARG A 150 5.71 1.09 4.77
C ARG A 150 6.93 0.73 3.92
N LEU A 151 7.19 -0.57 3.72
CA LEU A 151 8.34 -1.03 2.90
C LEU A 151 8.16 -0.77 1.40
N THR A 152 6.92 -0.58 0.94
CA THR A 152 6.63 -0.36 -0.50
C THR A 152 6.63 1.11 -0.92
N LEU A 153 6.66 2.05 0.04
CA LEU A 153 6.70 3.48 -0.23
C LEU A 153 8.02 3.87 -0.91
N ARG A 154 7.92 4.41 -2.13
CA ARG A 154 9.08 4.87 -2.91
C ARG A 154 9.04 6.39 -3.07
N THR A 155 10.03 7.08 -2.50
CA THR A 155 10.18 8.52 -2.63
C THR A 155 11.66 8.89 -2.84
N SER A 156 11.93 10.13 -3.27
CA SER A 156 13.30 10.65 -3.33
C SER A 156 13.81 11.20 -1.99
N ALA A 157 12.95 11.25 -0.96
CA ALA A 157 13.35 11.61 0.39
C ALA A 157 14.07 10.40 1.01
N ARG A 158 15.32 10.62 1.41
CA ARG A 158 16.16 9.58 2.03
C ARG A 158 15.81 9.32 3.48
N ASN A 159 15.17 10.28 4.14
CA ASN A 159 14.67 10.14 5.49
C ASN A 159 13.16 9.92 5.42
N GLN A 160 12.73 8.75 5.87
CA GLN A 160 11.32 8.38 5.98
C GLN A 160 11.09 7.88 7.40
N LEU A 161 10.58 8.76 8.24
CA LEU A 161 10.45 8.52 9.68
C LEU A 161 8.99 8.28 9.99
N LEU A 162 8.67 7.08 10.47
CA LEU A 162 7.34 6.77 10.94
C LEU A 162 7.08 7.50 12.27
N GLY A 163 5.94 8.14 12.37
CA GLY A 163 5.47 8.76 13.60
C GLY A 163 3.95 8.77 13.72
N ARG A 164 3.49 9.10 14.93
CA ARG A 164 2.08 9.29 15.24
C ARG A 164 1.81 10.76 15.53
N ILE A 165 0.72 11.29 15.01
CA ILE A 165 0.31 12.66 15.29
C ILE A 165 -0.14 12.77 16.75
N VAL A 166 0.45 13.72 17.49
CA VAL A 166 0.11 14.00 18.88
C VAL A 166 -0.76 15.24 19.00
N SER A 167 -0.51 16.25 18.18
CA SER A 167 -1.29 17.49 18.16
C SER A 167 -1.23 18.16 16.80
N ILE A 168 -2.33 18.79 16.41
CA ILE A 168 -2.42 19.67 15.24
C ILE A 168 -2.87 21.05 15.71
N THR A 169 -2.10 22.08 15.39
CA THR A 169 -2.41 23.48 15.76
C THR A 169 -2.52 24.33 14.51
N ARG A 170 -3.68 24.97 14.32
CA ARG A 170 -3.91 25.84 13.16
C ARG A 170 -3.15 27.15 13.28
N GLN A 171 -2.46 27.53 12.20
CA GLN A 171 -1.67 28.75 12.06
C GLN A 171 -1.95 29.45 10.72
N GLY A 172 -3.04 30.22 10.68
CA GLY A 172 -3.47 30.92 9.46
C GLY A 172 -3.90 29.95 8.36
N HIS A 173 -3.13 29.91 7.26
CA HIS A 173 -3.34 28.99 6.13
C HIS A 173 -2.60 27.65 6.28
N ASN A 174 -1.78 27.51 7.31
CA ASN A 174 -1.03 26.29 7.59
C ASN A 174 -1.48 25.68 8.91
N ASP A 175 -1.18 24.40 9.09
CA ASP A 175 -1.30 23.69 10.34
C ASP A 175 0.09 23.22 10.77
N GLN A 176 0.40 23.41 12.05
CA GLN A 176 1.58 22.85 12.72
C GLN A 176 1.20 21.49 13.29
N VAL A 177 1.81 20.43 12.75
CA VAL A 177 1.55 19.04 13.12
C VAL A 177 2.74 18.52 13.92
N ARG A 178 2.51 18.15 15.17
CA ARG A 178 3.52 17.54 16.04
C ARG A 178 3.43 16.02 15.97
N LEU A 179 4.54 15.38 15.67
CA LEU A 179 4.69 13.94 15.53
C LEU A 179 5.55 13.39 16.65
N GLN A 180 5.13 12.28 17.23
CA GLN A 180 5.98 11.42 18.06
C GLN A 180 6.57 10.33 17.16
N LEU A 181 7.90 10.25 17.11
CA LEU A 181 8.62 9.16 16.44
C LEU A 181 8.84 8.00 17.43
N ALA A 182 9.81 7.12 17.14
CA ALA A 182 10.19 6.07 18.09
C ALA A 182 10.84 6.67 19.34
N GLY A 183 10.39 6.22 20.53
CA GLY A 183 10.88 6.71 21.83
C GLY A 183 10.34 8.09 22.20
N GLU A 184 11.19 8.92 22.79
CA GLU A 184 10.86 10.28 23.26
C GLU A 184 11.23 11.37 22.24
N VAL A 185 11.32 11.00 20.95
CA VAL A 185 11.72 11.92 19.88
C VAL A 185 10.48 12.53 19.23
N PHE A 186 10.46 13.85 19.14
CA PHE A 186 9.39 14.61 18.50
C PHE A 186 9.92 15.41 17.32
N ILE A 187 9.09 15.52 16.29
CA ILE A 187 9.31 16.45 15.18
C ILE A 187 8.03 17.22 14.89
N GLU A 188 8.17 18.43 14.39
CA GLU A 188 7.09 19.27 13.92
C GLU A 188 7.15 19.39 12.40
N ALA A 189 5.98 19.34 11.77
CA ALA A 189 5.78 19.55 10.35
C ALA A 189 4.79 20.69 10.14
N GLN A 190 5.08 21.59 9.22
CA GLN A 190 4.17 22.65 8.81
C GLN A 190 3.58 22.28 7.45
N VAL A 191 2.28 22.03 7.41
CA VAL A 191 1.55 21.68 6.18
C VAL A 191 0.45 22.69 5.90
N THR A 192 -0.02 22.79 4.66
CA THR A 192 -1.20 23.62 4.36
C THR A 192 -2.43 23.01 5.01
N HIS A 193 -3.37 23.85 5.44
CA HIS A 193 -4.62 23.37 6.04
C HIS A 193 -5.40 22.42 5.11
N ASP A 194 -5.42 22.72 3.81
CA ASP A 194 -6.03 21.85 2.80
C ASP A 194 -5.38 20.46 2.73
N SER A 195 -4.09 20.36 3.04
CA SER A 195 -3.40 19.06 3.09
C SER A 195 -3.79 18.27 4.34
N THR A 196 -3.96 18.93 5.49
CA THR A 196 -4.52 18.31 6.71
C THR A 196 -5.89 17.71 6.43
N LEU A 197 -6.79 18.47 5.78
CA LEU A 197 -8.13 18.00 5.44
C LEU A 197 -8.10 16.87 4.40
N ARG A 198 -7.32 17.02 3.33
CA ARG A 198 -7.25 16.03 2.23
C ARG A 198 -6.64 14.70 2.69
N LEU A 199 -5.70 14.75 3.62
CA LEU A 199 -5.08 13.57 4.21
C LEU A 199 -5.85 13.09 5.45
N GLU A 200 -6.94 13.75 5.85
CA GLU A 200 -7.73 13.36 7.03
C GLU A 200 -6.86 13.20 8.29
N LEU A 201 -5.93 14.14 8.50
CA LEU A 201 -4.99 14.10 9.62
C LEU A 201 -5.70 14.42 10.93
N GLU A 202 -5.61 13.52 11.90
CA GLU A 202 -6.16 13.67 13.23
C GLU A 202 -5.13 13.23 14.29
N ASN A 203 -5.39 13.55 15.56
CA ASN A 203 -4.55 13.04 16.65
C ASN A 203 -4.65 11.51 16.71
N GLY A 204 -3.51 10.85 16.74
CA GLY A 204 -3.41 9.40 16.71
C GLY A 204 -3.19 8.81 15.31
N THR A 205 -3.39 9.57 14.24
CA THR A 205 -3.10 9.11 12.87
C THR A 205 -1.61 8.78 12.72
N GLU A 206 -1.33 7.63 12.12
CA GLU A 206 0.04 7.24 11.75
C GLU A 206 0.43 7.86 10.41
N VAL A 207 1.61 8.48 10.39
CA VAL A 207 2.13 9.17 9.21
C VAL A 207 3.62 8.89 9.05
N VAL A 208 4.10 9.03 7.82
CA VAL A 208 5.52 9.02 7.49
C VAL A 208 5.96 10.45 7.22
N ALA A 209 6.90 10.93 8.02
CA ALA A 209 7.60 12.18 7.77
C ALA A 209 8.71 11.96 6.75
N LEU A 210 8.62 12.67 5.63
CA LEU A 210 9.55 12.60 4.51
C LEU A 210 10.43 13.85 4.51
N ILE A 211 11.74 13.65 4.69
CA ILE A 211 12.73 14.74 4.76
C ILE A 211 13.85 14.45 3.77
N LYS A 212 14.14 15.41 2.88
CA LYS A 212 15.25 15.28 1.93
C LYS A 212 16.59 15.40 2.67
N ALA A 213 17.59 14.60 2.28
CA ALA A 213 18.89 14.60 2.95
C ALA A 213 19.58 15.98 2.95
N GLY A 214 19.43 16.76 1.87
CA GLY A 214 19.99 18.11 1.76
C GLY A 214 19.22 19.20 2.52
N TRP A 215 18.17 18.87 3.26
CA TRP A 215 17.46 19.82 4.12
C TRP A 215 17.91 19.77 5.57
N LEU A 216 18.77 18.82 5.92
CA LEU A 216 19.30 18.65 7.26
C LEU A 216 20.60 19.45 7.41
N GLU A 217 20.60 20.41 8.33
CA GLU A 217 21.79 21.13 8.74
C GLU A 217 22.47 20.39 9.89
N LEU A 218 23.76 20.10 9.77
CA LEU A 218 24.51 19.37 10.79
C LEU A 218 25.31 20.30 11.69
N HIS A 219 25.10 20.17 12.99
CA HIS A 219 25.77 20.96 14.01
C HIS A 219 26.41 20.07 15.08
N ALA A 220 27.41 20.61 15.79
CA ALA A 220 27.93 19.96 16.99
C ALA A 220 26.93 20.08 18.15
N ASP A 221 27.03 19.13 19.09
CA ASP A 221 26.11 18.91 20.23
C ASP A 221 25.85 20.15 21.10
N ASN A 222 26.76 21.14 21.10
CA ASN A 222 26.70 22.34 21.95
C ASN A 222 26.27 23.63 21.24
N SER A 223 25.63 23.54 20.07
CA SER A 223 25.13 24.76 19.41
C SER A 223 23.78 25.20 20.00
N GLU A 224 23.59 26.49 20.24
CA GLU A 224 22.34 27.02 20.83
C GLU A 224 21.13 26.66 19.95
N GLU A 225 20.02 26.24 20.58
CA GLU A 225 18.77 25.95 19.89
C GLU A 225 18.26 27.22 19.19
N THR A 226 18.12 27.15 17.86
CA THR A 226 17.43 28.19 17.12
C THR A 226 15.92 28.01 17.32
N ASN A 227 15.26 29.07 17.82
CA ASN A 227 13.82 29.08 18.09
C ASN A 227 13.01 28.51 16.91
N GLY A 228 12.34 27.36 17.11
CA GLY A 228 11.33 26.80 16.21
C GLY A 228 11.80 25.74 15.19
N ASN A 229 13.09 25.37 15.16
CA ASN A 229 13.55 24.28 14.29
C ASN A 229 13.45 22.91 14.97
N ASN A 230 13.23 21.88 14.17
CA ASN A 230 13.41 20.50 14.62
C ASN A 230 14.87 20.25 14.97
N CYS A 231 15.09 19.48 16.03
CA CYS A 231 16.40 19.11 16.54
C CYS A 231 16.42 17.61 16.80
N LEU A 232 17.22 16.87 16.04
CA LEU A 232 17.44 15.45 16.22
C LEU A 232 18.90 15.20 16.58
N ILE A 233 19.14 14.71 17.81
CA ILE A 233 20.47 14.37 18.29
C ILE A 233 20.75 12.90 17.96
N GLY A 234 21.92 12.64 17.39
CA GLY A 234 22.35 11.29 17.07
C GLY A 234 23.87 11.18 16.99
N ARG A 235 24.35 9.99 16.60
CA ARG A 235 25.77 9.70 16.43
C ARG A 235 26.08 9.43 14.98
N ILE A 236 27.14 10.02 14.45
CA ILE A 236 27.59 9.76 13.08
C ILE A 236 28.16 8.35 13.02
N ASP A 237 27.57 7.47 12.23
CA ASP A 237 28.11 6.13 12.00
C ASP A 237 29.14 6.16 10.88
N ASN A 238 28.80 6.83 9.78
CA ASN A 238 29.63 6.85 8.59
C ASN A 238 29.51 8.19 7.84
N VAL A 239 30.61 8.59 7.22
CA VAL A 239 30.68 9.71 6.27
C VAL A 239 31.22 9.15 4.97
N THR A 240 30.49 9.35 3.88
CA THR A 240 30.88 8.91 2.53
C THR A 240 31.08 10.14 1.66
N ASP A 241 32.34 10.46 1.37
CA ASP A 241 32.68 11.59 0.53
C ASP A 241 32.35 11.30 -0.95
N ALA A 242 31.99 12.35 -1.69
CA ALA A 242 31.79 12.29 -3.13
C ALA A 242 32.88 13.13 -3.81
N GLU A 243 33.37 12.68 -4.98
CA GLU A 243 34.44 13.38 -5.71
C GLU A 243 34.00 14.78 -6.19
N ASP A 244 32.73 14.94 -6.60
CA ASP A 244 32.16 16.18 -7.15
C ASP A 244 30.85 16.59 -6.43
N GLY A 245 30.81 16.55 -5.10
CA GLY A 245 29.58 16.91 -4.38
C GLY A 245 29.65 16.86 -2.86
N PRO A 246 28.52 17.10 -2.18
CA PRO A 246 28.45 16.98 -0.73
C PRO A 246 28.61 15.52 -0.29
N SER A 247 29.27 15.33 0.84
CA SER A 247 29.40 14.03 1.49
C SER A 247 28.05 13.57 2.05
N GLU A 248 27.77 12.27 1.92
CA GLU A 248 26.63 11.62 2.57
C GLU A 248 27.01 11.25 4.01
N VAL A 249 26.26 11.75 4.98
CA VAL A 249 26.46 11.48 6.41
C VAL A 249 25.32 10.61 6.92
N ARG A 250 25.66 9.46 7.49
CA ARG A 250 24.71 8.56 8.15
C ARG A 250 24.78 8.72 9.66
N ILE A 251 23.62 8.98 10.27
CA ILE A 251 23.49 9.34 11.68
C ILE A 251 22.50 8.39 12.35
N THR A 252 22.92 7.63 13.36
CA THR A 252 22.01 6.82 14.16
C THR A 252 21.38 7.65 15.28
N LEU A 253 20.05 7.63 15.34
CA LEU A 253 19.26 8.23 16.39
C LEU A 253 19.13 7.27 17.60
N PRO A 254 18.84 7.77 18.81
CA PRO A 254 18.64 6.95 20.01
C PRO A 254 17.58 5.86 19.84
N GLY A 255 16.56 6.10 19.01
CA GLY A 255 15.51 5.13 18.69
C GLY A 255 15.90 4.03 17.69
N GLY A 256 17.18 3.94 17.31
CA GLY A 256 17.70 2.95 16.35
C GLY A 256 17.45 3.27 14.87
N GLN A 257 16.73 4.36 14.57
CA GLN A 257 16.52 4.86 13.21
C GLN A 257 17.80 5.55 12.70
N THR A 258 18.04 5.47 11.39
CA THR A 258 19.18 6.14 10.74
C THR A 258 18.69 7.31 9.89
N LEU A 259 19.30 8.47 10.09
CA LEU A 259 19.16 9.63 9.21
C LEU A 259 20.28 9.67 8.17
N CYS A 260 19.95 10.19 7.01
CA CYS A 260 20.83 10.49 5.90
C CYS A 260 20.81 12.00 5.66
N ALA A 261 21.95 12.66 5.84
CA ALA A 261 22.15 14.07 5.57
C ALA A 261 23.22 14.28 4.49
N LEU A 262 23.18 15.43 3.83
CA LEU A 262 24.23 15.87 2.92
C LEU A 262 24.94 17.08 3.52
N ALA A 263 26.26 17.04 3.59
CA ALA A 263 27.07 18.16 4.08
C ALA A 263 28.34 18.28 3.25
N THR A 264 28.85 19.50 3.04
CA THR A 264 30.11 19.65 2.31
C THR A 264 31.29 19.19 3.16
N PRO A 265 32.37 18.67 2.56
CA PRO A 265 33.57 18.29 3.29
C PRO A 265 34.10 19.43 4.19
N GLU A 266 34.11 20.68 3.70
CA GLU A 266 34.59 21.83 4.46
C GLU A 266 33.75 22.05 5.72
N HIS A 267 32.43 21.91 5.63
CA HIS A 267 31.51 22.05 6.76
C HIS A 267 31.74 20.97 7.82
N LEU A 268 31.97 19.72 7.39
CA LEU A 268 32.29 18.61 8.27
C LEU A 268 33.64 18.79 8.97
N HIS A 269 34.66 19.21 8.22
CA HIS A 269 35.99 19.50 8.76
C HIS A 269 35.96 20.67 9.76
N ALA A 270 35.29 21.78 9.43
CA ALA A 270 35.21 22.96 10.28
C ALA A 270 34.55 22.68 11.64
N ARG A 271 33.59 21.74 11.68
CA ARG A 271 32.86 21.36 12.91
C ARG A 271 33.37 20.07 13.55
N GLN A 272 34.47 19.50 13.04
CA GLN A 272 35.05 18.24 13.52
C GLN A 272 34.04 17.07 13.53
N LEU A 273 33.07 17.08 12.61
CA LEU A 273 32.04 16.06 12.49
C LEU A 273 32.62 14.85 11.75
N LYS A 274 33.02 13.83 12.51
CA LYS A 274 33.59 12.58 12.01
C LYS A 274 32.79 11.38 12.52
N SER A 275 33.02 10.20 11.94
CA SER A 275 32.45 8.95 12.46
C SER A 275 32.73 8.82 13.97
N GLY A 276 31.70 8.46 14.71
CA GLY A 276 31.69 8.33 16.16
C GLY A 276 31.29 9.60 16.92
N ALA A 277 31.29 10.78 16.31
CA ALA A 277 30.92 12.03 16.96
C ALA A 277 29.40 12.16 17.17
N THR A 278 29.01 12.82 18.26
CA THR A 278 27.63 13.27 18.46
C THR A 278 27.36 14.47 17.57
N VAL A 279 26.21 14.45 16.90
CA VAL A 279 25.78 15.48 15.96
C VAL A 279 24.31 15.81 16.18
N GLN A 280 23.98 17.07 15.94
CA GLN A 280 22.62 17.58 15.96
C GLN A 280 22.20 17.89 14.53
N ALA A 281 21.17 17.19 14.03
CA ALA A 281 20.54 17.46 12.75
C ALA A 281 19.38 18.42 12.95
N ARG A 282 19.43 19.58 12.26
CA ARG A 282 18.44 20.65 12.36
C ARG A 282 17.74 20.88 11.04
N PHE A 283 16.44 21.18 11.10
CA PHE A 283 15.63 21.49 9.92
C PHE A 283 14.34 22.21 10.32
N ALA A 284 13.84 23.10 9.48
CA ALA A 284 12.57 23.79 9.72
C ALA A 284 11.38 22.84 9.56
N ALA A 285 10.28 23.11 10.29
CA ALA A 285 9.04 22.34 10.17
C ALA A 285 8.45 22.35 8.74
N SER A 286 8.69 23.43 7.98
CA SER A 286 8.28 23.56 6.58
C SER A 286 9.05 22.67 5.60
N LEU A 287 10.17 22.07 6.04
CA LEU A 287 10.96 21.11 5.27
C LEU A 287 10.58 19.66 5.58
N VAL A 288 9.41 19.44 6.18
CA VAL A 288 8.87 18.11 6.45
C VAL A 288 7.62 17.92 5.63
N LEU A 289 7.62 16.89 4.77
CA LEU A 289 6.42 16.45 4.07
C LEU A 289 5.79 15.30 4.83
N LEU A 290 4.46 15.25 4.86
CA LEU A 290 3.70 14.16 5.47
C LEU A 290 3.09 13.27 4.39
N GLY A 291 3.24 11.96 4.57
CA GLY A 291 2.56 10.94 3.78
C GLY A 291 1.83 9.97 4.71
N ILE A 292 0.74 9.39 4.22
CA ILE A 292 0.03 8.32 4.91
C ILE A 292 0.47 6.99 4.28
N PRO A 293 0.92 6.00 5.08
CA PRO A 293 1.16 4.67 4.57
C PRO A 293 -0.18 4.07 4.12
N MET A 294 -0.30 3.79 2.81
CA MET A 294 -1.45 3.14 2.17
C MET A 294 -1.31 1.64 2.24
#